data_AF-A0A413UHM2-F1
#
_entry.id   AF-A0A413UHM2-F1
#
_cell.length_a   1.000
_cell.length_b   1.000
_cell.length_c   1.000
_cell.angle_alpha   90.00
_cell.angle_beta   90.00
_cell.angle_gamma   90.00
#
_symmetry.space_group_name_H-M   'P 1'
#
loop_
_entity.id
_entity.type
_entity.pdbx_description
1 polymer ?
#
loop_
_entity_poly.entity_id
_entity_poly.type
_entity_poly.pdbx_seq_one_letter_code
_entity_poly.pdbx_strand_id
1 'polypeptide(L)'
;MEEAQFKWLPKFTAACAKAPEEQRGKLLWALAQYGTYGIEPDLEWPLDAIFASVREDIDYSKRCIAAGKTGGRGNRKPPLDSPKPPFSESETKNDEPEGNDEPLSAEQKGDGDNAEAKARQGKAKQGKAVSKRFVKPALAEVEEYVSAKGYTFNPEAFWSYYEAVGWKVGSKPMKNWKAACSTWQQREAKKETSHDAYSNL
;
A
#
# COMPACT_ATOMS: atom_id res chain seq x y z
N MET A 1 30.79 -17.68 -7.84
CA MET A 1 30.74 -16.21 -7.96
C MET A 1 29.34 -15.85 -8.40
N GLU A 2 28.74 -14.79 -7.86
CA GLU A 2 27.42 -14.34 -8.33
C GLU A 2 27.61 -13.38 -9.51
N GLU A 3 27.09 -13.76 -10.68
CA GLU A 3 27.13 -12.91 -11.87
C GLU A 3 26.02 -11.85 -11.79
N ALA A 4 26.43 -10.58 -11.76
CA ALA A 4 25.54 -9.44 -11.68
C ALA A 4 25.30 -8.82 -13.07
N GLN A 5 24.03 -8.70 -13.45
CA GLN A 5 23.65 -7.89 -14.61
C GLN A 5 23.57 -6.42 -14.19
N PHE A 6 24.22 -5.54 -14.95
CA PHE A 6 24.15 -4.09 -14.78
C PHE A 6 23.84 -3.40 -16.11
N LYS A 7 23.27 -2.20 -16.07
CA LYS A 7 22.98 -1.42 -17.27
C LYS A 7 24.19 -0.57 -17.65
N TRP A 8 24.71 -0.76 -18.87
CA TRP A 8 25.71 0.16 -19.43
C TRP A 8 25.07 1.53 -19.70
N LEU A 9 25.62 2.60 -19.12
CA LEU A 9 25.11 3.96 -19.26
C LEU A 9 26.03 4.80 -20.17
N PRO A 10 25.50 5.74 -20.99
CA PRO A 10 26.32 6.60 -21.86
C PRO A 10 27.38 7.43 -21.12
N LYS A 11 27.17 7.71 -19.83
CA LYS A 11 28.19 8.38 -19.01
C LYS A 11 29.43 7.52 -18.75
N PHE A 12 29.35 6.19 -18.86
CA PHE A 12 30.51 5.31 -18.73
C PHE A 12 31.43 5.45 -19.95
N THR A 13 30.87 5.54 -21.16
CA THR A 13 31.68 5.83 -22.36
C THR A 13 32.23 7.26 -22.33
N ALA A 14 31.46 8.23 -21.81
CA ALA A 14 31.94 9.60 -21.62
C ALA A 14 33.07 9.73 -20.57
N ALA A 15 33.00 8.97 -19.47
CA ALA A 15 34.07 8.89 -18.47
C ALA A 15 35.34 8.25 -19.07
N CYS A 16 35.19 7.14 -19.79
CA CYS A 16 36.29 6.51 -20.54
C CYS A 16 36.88 7.41 -21.64
N ALA A 17 36.09 8.30 -22.24
CA ALA A 17 36.58 9.28 -23.22
C ALA A 17 37.34 10.46 -22.61
N LYS A 18 37.23 10.69 -21.30
CA LYS A 18 38.04 11.67 -20.55
C LYS A 18 39.36 11.08 -20.01
N ALA A 19 39.47 9.76 -19.95
CA ALA A 19 40.70 9.07 -19.56
C ALA A 19 41.72 9.06 -20.71
N PRO A 20 43.04 9.10 -20.44
CA PRO A 20 44.07 8.94 -21.45
C PRO A 20 43.90 7.63 -22.23
N GLU A 21 44.14 7.64 -23.54
CA GLU A 21 43.85 6.50 -24.42
C GLU A 21 44.60 5.21 -24.01
N GLU A 22 45.86 5.35 -23.57
CA GLU A 22 46.69 4.27 -23.01
C GLU A 22 46.07 3.57 -21.78
N GLN A 23 45.27 4.31 -21.01
CA GLN A 23 44.69 3.85 -19.74
C GLN A 23 43.18 3.58 -19.84
N ARG A 24 42.52 4.10 -20.88
CA ARG A 24 41.10 3.89 -21.20
C ARG A 24 40.73 2.41 -21.28
N GLY A 25 41.62 1.56 -21.82
CA GLY A 25 41.44 0.11 -21.86
C GLY A 25 41.42 -0.53 -20.46
N LYS A 26 42.32 -0.11 -19.57
CA LYS A 26 42.37 -0.55 -18.17
C LYS A 26 41.09 -0.15 -17.43
N LEU A 27 40.65 1.10 -17.57
CA LEU A 27 39.42 1.60 -16.96
C LEU A 27 38.17 0.87 -17.49
N LEU A 28 38.10 0.58 -18.79
CA LEU A 28 36.98 -0.15 -19.39
C LEU A 28 36.89 -1.59 -18.86
N TRP A 29 38.03 -2.27 -18.75
CA TRP A 29 38.13 -3.63 -18.22
C TRP A 29 37.78 -3.70 -16.73
N ALA A 30 38.27 -2.71 -15.96
CA ALA A 30 37.92 -2.49 -14.55
C ALA A 30 36.41 -2.30 -14.34
N LEU A 31 35.77 -1.44 -15.14
CA LEU A 31 34.32 -1.22 -15.11
C LEU A 31 33.53 -2.48 -15.48
N ALA A 32 34.00 -3.26 -16.45
CA ALA A 32 33.39 -4.53 -16.81
C ALA A 32 33.46 -5.53 -15.65
N GLN A 33 34.64 -5.77 -15.08
CA GLN A 33 34.82 -6.69 -13.94
C GLN A 33 34.03 -6.27 -12.70
N TYR A 34 34.05 -4.99 -12.34
CA TYR A 34 33.24 -4.49 -11.23
C TYR A 34 31.74 -4.63 -11.52
N GLY A 35 31.32 -4.34 -12.74
CA GLY A 35 29.94 -4.48 -13.20
C GLY A 35 29.41 -5.91 -13.09
N THR A 36 30.14 -6.89 -13.66
CA THR A 36 29.70 -8.29 -13.77
C THR A 36 30.01 -9.15 -12.55
N TYR A 37 31.19 -8.98 -11.94
CA TYR A 37 31.68 -9.85 -10.86
C TYR A 37 31.78 -9.15 -9.50
N GLY A 38 31.64 -7.82 -9.46
CA GLY A 38 31.79 -7.04 -8.23
C GLY A 38 33.23 -6.93 -7.72
N ILE A 39 34.22 -7.34 -8.53
CA ILE A 39 35.64 -7.27 -8.21
C ILE A 39 36.07 -5.80 -8.22
N GLU A 40 36.59 -5.31 -7.10
CA GLU A 40 37.20 -3.97 -7.05
C GLU A 40 38.51 -3.98 -7.85
N PRO A 41 38.66 -3.08 -8.84
CA PRO A 41 39.85 -3.02 -9.66
C PRO A 41 40.97 -2.26 -8.94
N ASP A 42 42.18 -2.80 -8.98
CA ASP A 42 43.38 -2.07 -8.55
C ASP A 42 43.74 -1.03 -9.62
N LEU A 43 43.54 0.25 -9.31
CA LEU A 43 43.73 1.38 -10.21
C LEU A 43 44.57 2.46 -9.52
N GLU A 44 45.59 2.93 -10.21
CA GLU A 44 46.39 4.06 -9.74
C GLU A 44 45.64 5.39 -9.91
N TRP A 45 45.96 6.36 -9.06
CA TRP A 45 45.51 7.74 -9.21
C TRP A 45 46.05 8.31 -10.53
N PRO A 46 45.22 8.78 -11.50
CA PRO A 46 43.89 9.35 -11.32
C PRO A 46 42.72 8.48 -11.81
N LEU A 47 42.98 7.26 -12.29
CA LEU A 47 41.95 6.35 -12.83
C LEU A 47 40.94 5.95 -11.76
N ASP A 48 41.41 5.72 -10.54
CA ASP A 48 40.57 5.40 -9.39
C ASP A 48 39.54 6.51 -9.10
N ALA A 49 39.91 7.79 -9.21
CA ALA A 49 38.97 8.90 -9.03
C ALA A 49 37.86 8.91 -10.11
N ILE A 50 38.20 8.56 -11.36
CA ILE A 50 37.21 8.41 -12.44
C ILE A 50 36.33 7.19 -12.16
N PHE A 51 36.91 6.06 -11.76
CA PHE A 51 36.19 4.84 -11.39
C PHE A 51 35.24 5.07 -10.22
N ALA A 52 35.66 5.73 -9.14
CA ALA A 52 34.84 6.08 -7.98
C ALA A 52 33.59 6.89 -8.37
N SER A 53 33.74 7.87 -9.28
CA SER A 53 32.60 8.65 -9.78
C SER A 53 31.57 7.81 -10.57
N VAL A 54 32.03 6.72 -11.21
CA VAL A 54 31.20 5.80 -11.99
C VAL A 54 30.65 4.64 -11.14
N ARG A 55 31.35 4.30 -10.05
CA ARG A 55 31.01 3.22 -9.12
C ARG A 55 29.64 3.41 -8.50
N GLU A 56 29.34 4.63 -8.03
CA GLU A 56 28.04 4.96 -7.43
C GLU A 56 26.86 4.65 -8.36
N ASP A 57 27.03 4.83 -9.67
CA ASP A 57 26.01 4.59 -10.67
C ASP A 57 25.79 3.11 -10.99
N ILE A 58 26.88 2.33 -11.01
CA ILE A 58 26.81 0.87 -11.12
C ILE A 58 26.10 0.31 -9.87
N ASP A 59 26.43 0.82 -8.69
CA ASP A 59 25.79 0.42 -7.44
C ASP A 59 24.33 0.84 -7.37
N TYR A 60 23.98 2.04 -7.83
CA TYR A 60 22.59 2.46 -7.96
C TYR A 60 21.82 1.55 -8.93
N SER A 61 22.39 1.21 -10.09
CA SER A 61 21.79 0.26 -11.02
C SER A 61 21.58 -1.13 -10.39
N LYS A 62 22.58 -1.67 -9.70
CA LYS A 62 22.49 -2.97 -9.00
C LYS A 62 21.43 -2.94 -7.90
N ARG A 63 21.37 -1.88 -7.08
CA ARG A 63 20.35 -1.67 -6.03
C ARG A 63 18.95 -1.58 -6.61
N CYS A 64 18.74 -0.86 -7.72
CA CYS A 64 17.44 -0.80 -8.39
C CYS A 64 16.99 -2.16 -8.94
N ILE A 65 17.90 -2.95 -9.53
CA ILE A 65 17.59 -4.31 -10.02
C ILE A 65 17.25 -5.24 -8.85
N ALA A 66 18.02 -5.20 -7.75
CA ALA A 66 17.76 -5.99 -6.55
C ALA A 66 16.43 -5.60 -5.88
N ALA A 67 16.14 -4.30 -5.74
CA ALA A 67 14.85 -3.81 -5.25
C ALA A 67 13.70 -4.23 -6.17
N GLY A 68 13.89 -4.23 -7.49
CA GLY A 68 12.92 -4.72 -8.48
C GLY A 68 12.61 -6.22 -8.34
N LYS A 69 13.62 -7.05 -8.03
CA LYS A 69 13.44 -8.50 -7.75
C LYS A 69 12.51 -8.76 -6.56
N THR A 70 12.39 -7.83 -5.61
CA THR A 70 11.55 -7.97 -4.40
C THR A 70 10.28 -7.11 -4.45
N GLY A 71 10.29 -6.01 -5.21
CA GLY A 71 9.22 -5.00 -5.28
C GLY A 71 8.06 -5.31 -6.23
N GLY A 72 8.01 -6.51 -6.83
CA GLY A 72 6.87 -6.95 -7.64
C GLY A 72 5.60 -7.09 -6.80
N ARG A 73 4.49 -6.48 -7.23
CA ARG A 73 3.19 -6.55 -6.56
C ARG A 73 2.68 -8.00 -6.43
N GLY A 74 2.90 -8.62 -5.27
CA GLY A 74 1.98 -9.54 -4.60
C GLY A 74 1.52 -10.81 -5.34
N ASN A 75 2.11 -11.20 -6.46
CA ASN A 75 1.62 -12.33 -7.25
C ASN A 75 2.75 -13.24 -7.79
N ARG A 76 3.67 -13.64 -6.90
CA ARG A 76 4.36 -14.92 -7.08
C ARG A 76 3.43 -16.02 -6.61
N LYS A 77 2.66 -16.60 -7.54
CA LYS A 77 2.11 -17.95 -7.33
C LYS A 77 3.30 -18.88 -7.04
N PRO A 78 3.27 -19.71 -5.99
CA PRO A 78 4.29 -20.74 -5.85
C PRO A 78 4.25 -21.66 -7.07
N PRO A 79 5.38 -22.22 -7.52
CA PRO A 79 5.37 -23.26 -8.55
C PRO A 79 4.53 -24.44 -8.06
N LEU A 80 3.36 -24.67 -8.65
CA LEU A 80 2.62 -25.92 -8.48
C LEU A 80 3.30 -26.98 -9.36
N ASP A 81 4.27 -27.67 -8.77
CA ASP A 81 4.77 -28.92 -9.33
C ASP A 81 3.82 -30.05 -8.92
N SER A 82 2.76 -30.22 -9.70
CA SER A 82 1.73 -31.26 -9.52
C SER A 82 0.97 -31.42 -10.83
N PRO A 83 1.14 -32.54 -11.58
CA PRO A 83 0.39 -32.79 -12.80
C PRO A 83 -1.10 -32.96 -12.49
N LYS A 84 -1.95 -32.03 -12.94
CA LYS A 84 -3.39 -32.13 -12.78
C LYS A 84 -3.99 -32.87 -13.98
N PRO A 85 -4.65 -34.03 -13.81
CA PRO A 85 -5.28 -34.75 -14.92
C PRO A 85 -6.45 -33.94 -15.51
N PRO A 86 -6.78 -34.14 -16.79
CA PRO A 86 -7.79 -33.35 -17.47
C PRO A 86 -9.21 -33.80 -17.12
N PHE A 87 -10.12 -32.83 -17.08
CA PHE A 87 -11.58 -33.00 -17.18
C PHE A 87 -12.27 -33.80 -16.04
N SER A 88 -12.90 -33.07 -15.12
CA SER A 88 -14.09 -33.57 -14.43
C SER A 88 -15.02 -32.39 -14.16
N GLU A 89 -16.18 -32.46 -14.79
CA GLU A 89 -17.28 -31.51 -14.74
C GLU A 89 -18.26 -31.97 -13.65
N SER A 90 -18.54 -31.14 -12.65
CA SER A 90 -19.76 -31.26 -11.80
C SER A 90 -19.97 -30.06 -10.88
N GLU A 91 -21.06 -29.36 -11.16
CA GLU A 91 -22.08 -28.85 -10.23
C GLU A 91 -21.71 -28.01 -8.99
N THR A 92 -22.26 -26.80 -9.03
CA THR A 92 -22.64 -25.92 -7.92
C THR A 92 -23.27 -26.67 -6.74
N LYS A 93 -22.86 -26.31 -5.51
CA LYS A 93 -23.74 -26.34 -4.34
C LYS A 93 -23.70 -25.02 -3.60
N ASN A 94 -24.89 -24.50 -3.31
CA ASN A 94 -25.11 -23.49 -2.30
C ASN A 94 -25.22 -24.19 -0.94
N ASP A 95 -24.72 -23.56 0.11
CA ASP A 95 -25.06 -23.91 1.49
C ASP A 95 -25.58 -22.63 2.18
N GLU A 96 -26.87 -22.64 2.50
CA GLU A 96 -27.43 -21.81 3.58
C GLU A 96 -27.10 -22.47 4.94
N PRO A 97 -27.25 -21.73 6.05
CA PRO A 97 -28.13 -22.29 7.08
C PRO A 97 -29.05 -21.25 7.75
N GLU A 98 -30.29 -21.68 8.01
CA GLU A 98 -31.28 -20.99 8.86
C GLU A 98 -30.93 -21.04 10.37
N GLY A 99 -31.77 -20.42 11.22
CA GLY A 99 -31.63 -20.34 12.70
C GLY A 99 -31.73 -21.69 13.45
N ASN A 100 -31.76 -21.78 14.78
CA ASN A 100 -32.10 -20.83 15.85
C ASN A 100 -31.26 -21.18 17.13
N ASP A 101 -31.39 -20.59 18.33
CA ASP A 101 -32.40 -19.70 18.94
C ASP A 101 -31.77 -18.81 20.05
N GLU A 102 -32.59 -18.00 20.73
CA GLU A 102 -32.27 -17.38 22.04
C GLU A 102 -32.94 -18.17 23.21
N PRO A 103 -32.60 -17.93 24.51
CA PRO A 103 -33.35 -16.89 25.24
C PRO A 103 -32.62 -16.15 26.40
N LEU A 104 -33.09 -14.92 26.61
CA LEU A 104 -32.91 -13.97 27.73
C LEU A 104 -32.68 -14.49 29.17
N SER A 105 -31.77 -13.80 29.87
CA SER A 105 -31.92 -13.28 31.25
C SER A 105 -30.77 -12.29 31.56
N ALA A 106 -30.77 -11.39 32.53
CA ALA A 106 -31.73 -10.48 33.17
C ALA A 106 -30.90 -9.66 34.19
N GLU A 107 -31.16 -8.36 34.30
CA GLU A 107 -30.88 -7.46 35.46
C GLU A 107 -29.50 -6.77 35.72
N GLN A 108 -29.56 -5.42 35.60
CA GLN A 108 -29.16 -4.35 36.55
C GLN A 108 -27.77 -3.63 36.53
N LYS A 109 -27.87 -2.30 36.33
CA LYS A 109 -27.10 -1.14 36.86
C LYS A 109 -25.60 -0.98 36.49
N GLY A 110 -25.05 0.24 36.34
CA GLY A 110 -25.64 1.59 36.49
C GLY A 110 -24.64 2.73 36.23
N ASP A 111 -25.02 3.97 36.57
CA ASP A 111 -24.30 5.25 36.47
C ASP A 111 -22.82 5.29 36.90
N GLY A 112 -22.08 6.31 36.41
CA GLY A 112 -20.76 6.68 36.93
C GLY A 112 -20.13 7.90 36.25
N ASP A 113 -20.42 9.10 36.75
CA ASP A 113 -19.89 10.38 36.23
C ASP A 113 -18.46 10.72 36.73
N ASN A 114 -17.86 11.69 36.05
CA ASN A 114 -16.68 12.51 36.33
C ASN A 114 -16.06 12.52 37.76
N ALA A 115 -14.73 12.31 37.85
CA ALA A 115 -13.89 12.99 38.85
C ALA A 115 -12.41 13.14 38.43
N GLU A 116 -11.86 14.35 38.59
CA GLU A 116 -10.46 14.73 38.35
C GLU A 116 -9.57 14.51 39.59
N ALA A 117 -8.36 13.95 39.41
CA ALA A 117 -7.28 14.03 40.41
C ALA A 117 -5.88 13.95 39.76
N LYS A 118 -4.92 14.73 40.29
CA LYS A 118 -3.65 15.03 39.61
C LYS A 118 -2.46 14.13 39.95
N ALA A 119 -1.66 13.88 38.91
CA ALA A 119 -0.20 13.83 38.88
C ALA A 119 0.58 12.95 39.88
N ARG A 120 1.24 11.91 39.36
CA ARG A 120 2.65 11.58 39.68
C ARG A 120 3.42 11.21 38.41
N GLN A 121 4.68 11.62 38.34
CA GLN A 121 5.54 11.45 37.17
C GLN A 121 6.08 10.02 37.07
N GLY A 122 6.06 9.45 35.85
CA GLY A 122 6.77 8.22 35.52
C GLY A 122 7.04 8.17 34.02
N LYS A 123 8.33 8.20 33.63
CA LYS A 123 8.74 8.08 32.21
C LYS A 123 8.52 6.64 31.72
N ALA A 124 7.31 6.32 31.28
CA ALA A 124 7.00 5.06 30.61
C ALA A 124 7.22 5.17 29.10
N LYS A 125 7.79 4.10 28.51
CA LYS A 125 8.16 4.02 27.09
C LYS A 125 6.93 4.23 26.19
N GLN A 126 7.13 4.85 25.04
CA GLN A 126 6.08 5.04 24.02
C GLN A 126 5.59 3.68 23.49
N GLY A 127 4.59 3.10 24.15
CA GLY A 127 3.81 2.01 23.57
C GLY A 127 3.12 2.53 22.31
N LYS A 128 3.24 1.79 21.19
CA LYS A 128 2.45 2.08 20.00
C LYS A 128 0.98 2.11 20.41
N ALA A 129 0.35 3.28 20.32
CA ALA A 129 -1.08 3.40 20.56
C ALA A 129 -1.80 2.39 19.66
N VAL A 130 -2.49 1.43 20.28
CA VAL A 130 -3.30 0.45 19.56
C VAL A 130 -4.36 1.24 18.81
N SER A 131 -4.22 1.36 17.50
CA SER A 131 -5.17 2.11 16.69
C SER A 131 -6.55 1.48 16.90
N LYS A 132 -7.52 2.26 17.37
CA LYS A 132 -8.90 1.79 17.56
C LYS A 132 -9.32 1.05 16.28
N ARG A 133 -9.71 -0.22 16.43
CA ARG A 133 -10.22 -1.03 15.32
C ARG A 133 -11.43 -0.30 14.74
N PHE A 134 -11.59 -0.33 13.42
CA PHE A 134 -12.74 0.27 12.79
C PHE A 134 -14.00 -0.47 13.26
N VAL A 135 -14.89 0.25 13.95
CA VAL A 135 -16.21 -0.24 14.33
C VAL A 135 -17.14 0.08 13.15
N LYS A 136 -17.80 -0.95 12.62
CA LYS A 136 -18.88 -0.75 11.64
C LYS A 136 -20.02 0.01 12.33
N PRO A 137 -20.53 1.12 11.78
CA PRO A 137 -21.73 1.75 12.33
C PRO A 137 -22.96 0.90 12.06
N ALA A 138 -23.90 0.92 13.00
CA ALA A 138 -25.27 0.51 12.74
C ALA A 138 -25.95 1.50 11.76
N LEU A 139 -26.98 1.06 11.06
CA LEU A 139 -27.75 1.92 10.14
C LEU A 139 -28.34 3.14 10.88
N ALA A 140 -28.90 2.94 12.08
CA ALA A 140 -29.41 4.01 12.94
C ALA A 140 -28.33 5.06 13.31
N GLU A 141 -27.08 4.66 13.58
CA GLU A 141 -25.99 5.63 13.84
C GLU A 141 -25.71 6.53 12.63
N VAL A 142 -25.86 5.99 11.41
CA VAL A 142 -25.69 6.75 10.17
C VAL A 142 -26.86 7.72 9.98
N GLU A 143 -28.10 7.30 10.25
CA GLU A 143 -29.30 8.14 10.19
C GLU A 143 -29.26 9.30 11.20
N GLU A 144 -28.92 9.03 12.45
CA GLU A 144 -28.69 10.06 13.48
C GLU A 144 -27.60 11.04 13.05
N TYR A 145 -26.50 10.56 12.47
CA TYR A 145 -25.41 11.42 12.03
C TYR A 145 -25.76 12.26 10.79
N VAL A 146 -26.54 11.71 9.86
CA VAL A 146 -27.05 12.39 8.66
C VAL A 146 -28.04 13.48 9.03
N SER A 147 -29.01 13.17 9.89
CA SER A 147 -30.00 14.13 10.38
C SER A 147 -29.36 15.24 11.22
N ALA A 148 -28.47 14.89 12.17
CA ALA A 148 -27.75 15.88 12.99
C ALA A 148 -26.79 16.78 12.19
N LYS A 149 -26.42 16.41 10.95
CA LYS A 149 -25.63 17.23 10.03
C LYS A 149 -26.42 17.93 8.93
N GLY A 150 -27.70 17.58 8.74
CA GLY A 150 -28.50 18.08 7.62
C GLY A 150 -27.95 17.65 6.25
N TYR A 151 -27.43 16.43 6.14
CA TYR A 151 -27.03 15.87 4.84
C TYR A 151 -28.26 15.44 4.03
N THR A 152 -28.21 15.59 2.70
CA THR A 152 -29.33 15.36 1.78
C THR A 152 -29.32 13.98 1.12
N PHE A 153 -28.25 13.19 1.27
CA PHE A 153 -28.16 11.84 0.72
C PHE A 153 -28.92 10.81 1.57
N ASN A 154 -29.43 9.75 0.94
CA ASN A 154 -30.11 8.66 1.64
C ASN A 154 -29.11 7.83 2.49
N PRO A 155 -29.30 7.72 3.83
CA PRO A 155 -28.41 6.98 4.73
C PRO A 155 -28.38 5.46 4.47
N GLU A 156 -29.50 4.86 4.06
CA GLU A 156 -29.62 3.43 3.73
C GLU A 156 -28.78 3.10 2.49
N ALA A 157 -28.83 3.95 1.46
CA ALA A 157 -28.03 3.82 0.24
C ALA A 157 -26.53 3.95 0.52
N PHE A 158 -26.13 4.79 1.48
CA PHE A 158 -24.76 4.89 1.96
C PHE A 158 -24.32 3.62 2.71
N TRP A 159 -25.15 3.12 3.64
CA TRP A 159 -24.82 1.96 4.47
C TRP A 159 -24.72 0.68 3.64
N SER A 160 -25.72 0.38 2.80
CA SER A 160 -25.75 -0.79 1.92
C SER A 160 -24.57 -0.85 0.96
N TYR A 161 -24.20 0.29 0.35
CA TYR A 161 -23.01 0.40 -0.50
C TYR A 161 -21.72 0.00 0.23
N TYR A 162 -21.51 0.50 1.46
CA TYR A 162 -20.29 0.20 2.20
C TYR A 162 -20.29 -1.18 2.86
N GLU A 163 -21.44 -1.74 3.24
CA GLU A 163 -21.52 -3.13 3.70
C GLU A 163 -21.18 -4.10 2.57
N ALA A 164 -21.74 -3.92 1.37
CA ALA A 164 -21.43 -4.74 0.18
C ALA A 164 -19.95 -4.66 -0.25
N VAL A 165 -19.31 -3.49 -0.11
CA VAL A 165 -17.88 -3.29 -0.40
C VAL A 165 -16.97 -3.80 0.75
N GLY A 166 -17.53 -4.13 1.91
CA GLY A 166 -16.80 -4.56 3.10
C GLY A 166 -16.00 -3.44 3.76
N TRP A 167 -16.60 -2.24 3.87
CA TRP A 167 -16.07 -1.04 4.50
C TRP A 167 -14.68 -0.62 4.00
N LYS A 168 -14.53 -0.52 2.68
CA LYS A 168 -13.28 -0.06 2.01
C LYS A 168 -13.50 1.23 1.23
N VAL A 169 -12.44 2.01 1.11
CA VAL A 169 -12.36 3.19 0.23
C VAL A 169 -11.24 2.93 -0.78
N GLY A 170 -11.65 2.61 -2.02
CA GLY A 170 -10.75 2.04 -3.01
C GLY A 170 -10.12 0.74 -2.51
N SER A 171 -8.79 0.63 -2.60
CA SER A 171 -8.05 -0.57 -2.15
C SER A 171 -7.81 -0.67 -0.64
N LYS A 172 -8.18 0.34 0.18
CA LYS A 172 -7.82 0.40 1.62
C LYS A 172 -9.06 0.27 2.50
N PRO A 173 -8.98 -0.37 3.69
CA PRO A 173 -10.07 -0.35 4.65
C PRO A 173 -10.35 1.07 5.13
N MET A 174 -11.63 1.37 5.35
CA MET A 174 -12.10 2.66 5.84
C MET A 174 -11.62 2.88 7.28
N LYS A 175 -11.22 4.11 7.60
CA LYS A 175 -10.78 4.50 8.96
C LYS A 175 -11.83 5.27 9.75
N ASN A 176 -12.70 6.01 9.07
CA ASN A 176 -13.72 6.85 9.68
C ASN A 176 -14.88 7.03 8.68
N TRP A 177 -16.04 6.49 9.02
CA TRP A 177 -17.23 6.54 8.16
C TRP A 177 -17.87 7.93 8.13
N LYS A 178 -17.78 8.70 9.22
CA LYS A 178 -18.29 10.08 9.30
C LYS A 178 -17.61 11.01 8.29
N ALA A 179 -16.34 10.76 7.98
CA ALA A 179 -15.61 11.46 6.91
C ALA A 179 -16.05 11.03 5.50
N ALA A 180 -16.49 9.78 5.33
CA ALA A 180 -17.07 9.31 4.06
C ALA A 180 -18.45 9.94 3.81
N CYS A 181 -19.29 10.14 4.83
CA CYS A 181 -20.57 10.88 4.73
C CYS A 181 -20.37 12.29 4.15
N SER A 182 -19.41 13.06 4.67
CA SER A 182 -19.11 14.40 4.14
C SER A 182 -18.65 14.38 2.67
N THR A 183 -17.91 13.35 2.26
CA THR A 183 -17.49 13.17 0.86
C THR A 183 -18.67 12.78 -0.04
N TRP A 184 -19.60 11.96 0.47
CA TRP A 184 -20.84 11.59 -0.21
C TRP A 184 -21.74 12.81 -0.44
N GLN A 185 -21.95 13.65 0.57
CA GLN A 185 -22.71 14.90 0.42
C GLN A 185 -22.15 15.79 -0.70
N GLN A 186 -20.83 15.98 -0.74
CA GLN A 186 -20.17 16.76 -1.81
C GLN A 186 -20.32 16.13 -3.20
N ARG A 187 -20.56 14.82 -3.29
CA ARG A 187 -20.78 14.10 -4.54
C ARG A 187 -22.22 14.25 -5.03
N GLU A 188 -23.21 14.14 -4.15
CA GLU A 188 -24.62 14.31 -4.52
C GLU A 188 -24.92 15.75 -4.95
N ALA A 189 -24.44 16.77 -4.21
CA ALA A 189 -24.59 18.17 -4.61
C ALA A 189 -24.00 18.48 -6.01
N LYS A 190 -22.93 17.77 -6.41
CA LYS A 190 -22.36 17.87 -7.77
C LYS A 190 -23.19 17.17 -8.84
N LYS A 191 -23.93 16.11 -8.49
CA LYS A 191 -24.88 15.47 -9.42
C LYS A 191 -26.09 16.37 -9.66
N GLU A 192 -26.67 16.93 -8.59
CA GLU A 192 -27.82 17.85 -8.65
C GLU A 192 -27.53 19.02 -9.61
N THR A 193 -26.45 19.76 -9.38
CA THR A 193 -26.00 20.85 -10.27
C THR A 193 -25.71 20.44 -11.72
N SER A 194 -25.37 19.17 -11.97
CA SER A 194 -25.17 18.64 -13.34
C SER A 194 -26.48 18.19 -14.00
N HIS A 195 -27.48 17.78 -13.21
CA HIS A 195 -28.79 17.34 -13.67
C HIS A 195 -29.66 18.54 -14.05
N ASP A 196 -29.70 19.57 -13.21
CA ASP A 196 -30.45 20.80 -13.46
C ASP A 196 -29.98 21.54 -14.73
N ALA A 197 -28.69 21.44 -15.06
CA ALA A 197 -28.12 22.01 -16.28
C ALA A 197 -28.59 21.30 -17.58
N TYR A 198 -29.08 20.06 -17.49
CA TYR A 198 -29.61 19.29 -18.62
C TYR A 198 -31.14 19.15 -18.59
N SER A 199 -31.80 19.44 -17.47
CA SER A 199 -33.27 19.45 -17.33
C SER A 199 -33.94 20.74 -17.84
N ASN A 200 -33.15 21.77 -18.16
CA ASN A 200 -33.63 23.09 -18.62
C ASN A 200 -33.29 23.39 -20.09
N LEU A 201 -33.02 22.35 -20.89
CA LEU A 201 -32.91 22.40 -22.36
C LEU A 201 -34.03 21.57 -23.00
#